data_AF-A0A0P6WGU9-F1
#
_entry.id   AF-A0A0P6WGU9-F1
#
_cell.length_a   1.000
_cell.length_b   1.000
_cell.length_c   1.000
_cell.angle_alpha   90.00
_cell.angle_beta   90.00
_cell.angle_gamma   90.00
#
_symmetry.space_group_name_H-M   'P 1'
#
loop_
_entity.id
_entity.type
_entity.pdbx_description
1 polymer ?
#
loop_
_entity_poly.entity_id
_entity_poly.type
_entity_poly.pdbx_seq_one_letter_code
_entity_poly.pdbx_strand_id
1 'polypeptide(L)'
;MAKFPALFGAATALALTALGGTAQAEMSDASIEAYNRLADTANADKQQMQRELELMRAAPTTAEQCQHIENIRELGFDALASLNMMKQLASSSDDQSSYDSAQQAFEELESQLAKVRALRDQRCS
;
A
#
# COMPACT_ATOMS: atom_id res chain seq x y z
N MET A 1 -23.30 -13.37 8.99
CA MET A 1 -22.24 -12.83 8.09
C MET A 1 -21.12 -12.28 8.96
N ALA A 2 -19.88 -12.70 8.73
CA ALA A 2 -18.71 -12.12 9.37
C ALA A 2 -18.60 -10.63 9.00
N LYS A 3 -18.59 -9.73 9.99
CA LYS A 3 -18.28 -8.32 9.74
C LYS A 3 -16.76 -8.20 9.61
N PHE A 4 -16.28 -7.90 8.40
CA PHE A 4 -14.87 -7.58 8.17
C PHE A 4 -14.65 -6.08 8.41
N PRO A 5 -13.53 -5.67 9.01
CA PRO A 5 -13.19 -4.27 9.12
C PRO A 5 -13.09 -3.64 7.72
N ALA A 6 -13.40 -2.34 7.63
CA ALA A 6 -13.15 -1.58 6.42
C ALA A 6 -11.64 -1.41 6.24
N LEU A 7 -11.06 -2.26 5.39
CA LEU A 7 -9.67 -2.19 4.95
C LEU A 7 -9.60 -1.50 3.60
N PHE A 8 -8.55 -0.69 3.39
CA PHE A 8 -8.27 0.00 2.12
C PHE A 8 -9.44 0.84 1.60
N GLY A 9 -10.00 1.69 2.48
CA GLY A 9 -11.11 2.59 2.17
C GLY A 9 -10.71 3.74 1.24
N ALA A 10 -11.63 4.70 1.05
CA ALA A 10 -11.45 5.81 0.12
C ALA A 10 -10.18 6.65 0.40
N ALA A 11 -9.81 6.84 1.67
CA ALA A 11 -8.60 7.59 2.05
C ALA A 11 -7.30 6.91 1.56
N THR A 12 -7.14 5.61 1.82
CA THR A 12 -6.03 4.81 1.28
C THR A 12 -6.02 4.79 -0.24
N ALA A 13 -7.21 4.76 -0.85
CA ALA A 13 -7.32 4.81 -2.30
C ALA A 13 -6.79 6.14 -2.87
N LEU A 14 -7.15 7.26 -2.26
CA LEU A 14 -6.76 8.60 -2.67
C LEU A 14 -5.26 8.85 -2.47
N ALA A 15 -4.69 8.47 -1.33
CA ALA A 15 -3.26 8.69 -1.03
C ALA A 15 -2.36 7.98 -2.06
N LEU A 16 -2.68 6.75 -2.43
CA LEU A 16 -1.89 5.97 -3.41
C LEU A 16 -2.12 6.45 -4.86
N THR A 17 -3.32 6.91 -5.20
CA THR A 17 -3.58 7.51 -6.52
C THR A 17 -2.87 8.85 -6.69
N ALA A 18 -2.68 9.62 -5.61
CA ALA A 18 -1.94 10.88 -5.64
C ALA A 18 -0.44 10.71 -5.97
N LEU A 19 0.12 9.51 -5.78
CA LEU A 19 1.53 9.21 -6.07
C LEU A 19 1.88 9.26 -7.56
N GLY A 20 0.91 8.95 -8.44
CA GLY A 20 1.12 8.96 -9.90
C GLY A 20 1.00 10.35 -10.55
N GLY A 21 0.76 11.40 -9.77
CA GLY A 21 0.37 12.71 -10.29
C GLY A 21 1.49 13.73 -10.51
N THR A 22 2.57 13.73 -9.71
CA THR A 22 3.48 14.89 -9.67
C THR A 22 4.88 14.57 -9.08
N ALA A 23 5.70 13.73 -9.70
CA ALA A 23 7.15 13.89 -9.49
C ALA A 23 7.54 15.25 -10.10
N GLN A 24 7.93 16.23 -9.27
CA GLN A 24 8.13 17.62 -9.70
C GLN A 24 9.55 17.85 -10.25
N ALA A 25 9.70 18.94 -11.02
CA ALA A 25 10.82 19.26 -11.91
C ALA A 25 12.23 19.35 -11.29
N GLU A 26 12.37 19.14 -9.99
CA GLU A 26 13.64 19.20 -9.26
C GLU A 26 14.39 17.86 -9.26
N MET A 27 13.69 16.75 -9.56
CA MET A 27 14.29 15.44 -9.75
C MET A 27 14.94 15.30 -11.14
N SER A 28 16.05 14.55 -11.24
CA SER A 28 16.62 14.17 -12.55
C SER A 28 15.69 13.20 -13.28
N ASP A 29 15.74 13.15 -14.62
CA ASP A 29 14.90 12.23 -15.44
C ASP A 29 14.97 10.77 -14.97
N ALA A 30 16.18 10.31 -14.60
CA ALA A 30 16.38 8.96 -14.07
C ALA A 30 15.71 8.76 -12.69
N SER A 31 15.71 9.79 -11.85
CA SER A 31 15.06 9.75 -10.54
C SER A 31 13.54 9.82 -10.66
N ILE A 32 13.03 10.63 -11.61
CA ILE A 32 11.61 10.68 -11.97
C ILE A 32 11.15 9.30 -12.47
N GLU A 33 11.91 8.68 -13.37
CA GLU A 33 11.58 7.34 -13.87
C GLU A 33 11.58 6.29 -12.75
N ALA A 34 12.59 6.29 -11.88
CA ALA A 34 12.65 5.39 -10.74
C ALA A 34 11.48 5.61 -9.76
N TYR A 35 11.16 6.87 -9.45
CA TYR A 35 10.05 7.24 -8.57
C TYR A 35 8.72 6.77 -9.15
N ASN A 36 8.47 7.00 -10.44
CA ASN A 36 7.24 6.59 -11.11
C ASN A 36 7.11 5.05 -11.17
N ARG A 37 8.19 4.32 -11.44
CA ARG A 37 8.18 2.85 -11.39
C ARG A 37 7.81 2.33 -10.00
N LEU A 38 8.36 2.93 -8.94
CA LEU A 38 8.02 2.56 -7.56
C LEU A 38 6.56 2.90 -7.22
N ALA A 39 6.06 4.04 -7.70
CA ALA A 39 4.65 4.42 -7.56
C ALA A 39 3.72 3.42 -8.26
N ASP A 40 4.09 2.97 -9.47
CA ASP A 40 3.36 1.95 -10.22
C ASP A 40 3.37 0.60 -9.48
N THR A 41 4.52 0.18 -8.95
CA THR A 41 4.63 -1.04 -8.13
C THR A 41 3.74 -0.96 -6.89
N ALA A 42 3.84 0.11 -6.09
CA ALA A 42 3.02 0.28 -4.89
C ALA A 42 1.51 0.30 -5.23
N ASN A 43 1.14 0.88 -6.38
CA ASN A 43 -0.24 0.86 -6.87
C ASN A 43 -0.70 -0.53 -7.32
N ALA A 44 0.17 -1.30 -7.98
CA ALA A 44 -0.11 -2.68 -8.37
C ALA A 44 -0.33 -3.57 -7.14
N ASP A 45 0.56 -3.47 -6.13
CA ASP A 45 0.44 -4.20 -4.87
C ASP A 45 -0.86 -3.86 -4.14
N LYS A 46 -1.25 -2.58 -4.11
CA LYS A 46 -2.54 -2.13 -3.58
C LYS A 46 -3.72 -2.77 -4.31
N GLN A 47 -3.72 -2.76 -5.64
CA GLN A 47 -4.79 -3.40 -6.42
C GLN A 47 -4.87 -4.91 -6.12
N GLN A 48 -3.72 -5.56 -5.95
CA GLN A 48 -3.67 -6.96 -5.57
C GLN A 48 -4.17 -7.18 -4.13
N MET A 49 -3.81 -6.33 -3.16
CA MET A 49 -4.37 -6.37 -1.80
C MET A 49 -5.90 -6.21 -1.80
N GLN A 50 -6.44 -5.32 -2.63
CA GLN A 50 -7.89 -5.14 -2.78
C GLN A 50 -8.56 -6.40 -3.34
N ARG A 51 -7.93 -7.07 -4.32
CA ARG A 51 -8.41 -8.34 -4.85
C ARG A 51 -8.35 -9.46 -3.81
N GLU A 52 -7.24 -9.59 -3.09
CA GLU A 52 -7.11 -10.58 -2.01
C GLU A 52 -8.15 -10.34 -0.91
N LEU A 53 -8.51 -9.09 -0.61
CA LEU A 53 -9.57 -8.75 0.33
C LEU A 53 -10.95 -9.22 -0.14
N GLU A 54 -11.25 -9.10 -1.44
CA GLU A 54 -12.48 -9.61 -2.03
C GLU A 54 -12.52 -11.15 -1.98
N LEU A 55 -11.42 -11.82 -2.34
CA LEU A 55 -11.29 -13.27 -2.27
C LEU A 55 -11.43 -13.78 -0.83
N MET A 56 -10.78 -13.12 0.14
CA MET A 56 -10.92 -13.41 1.57
C MET A 56 -12.39 -13.32 2.02
N ARG A 57 -13.15 -12.33 1.55
CA ARG A 57 -14.58 -12.19 1.91
C ARG A 57 -15.45 -13.29 1.30
N ALA A 58 -15.07 -13.80 0.13
CA ALA A 58 -15.75 -14.88 -0.56
C ALA A 58 -15.28 -16.27 -0.11
N ALA A 59 -14.15 -16.36 0.59
CA ALA A 59 -13.51 -17.62 0.97
C ALA A 59 -14.43 -18.45 1.90
N PRO A 60 -14.71 -19.72 1.54
CA PRO A 60 -15.65 -20.57 2.28
C PRO A 60 -15.10 -21.11 3.59
N THR A 61 -13.77 -21.19 3.74
CA THR A 61 -13.13 -21.72 4.95
C THR A 61 -12.27 -20.68 5.68
N THR A 62 -12.10 -20.86 6.99
CA THR A 62 -11.19 -20.04 7.79
C THR A 62 -9.74 -20.17 7.32
N ALA A 63 -9.32 -21.36 6.86
CA ALA A 63 -7.96 -21.58 6.37
C ALA A 63 -7.67 -20.74 5.10
N GLU A 64 -8.61 -20.69 4.15
CA GLU A 64 -8.49 -19.84 2.96
C GLU A 64 -8.54 -18.35 3.33
N GLN A 65 -9.41 -17.95 4.27
CA GLN A 65 -9.43 -16.57 4.79
C GLN A 65 -8.05 -16.19 5.35
N CYS A 66 -7.42 -17.08 6.12
CA CYS A 66 -6.10 -16.86 6.67
C CYS A 66 -5.01 -16.76 5.61
N GLN A 67 -5.06 -17.58 4.56
CA GLN A 67 -4.12 -17.48 3.45
C GLN A 67 -4.22 -16.11 2.76
N HIS A 68 -5.44 -15.64 2.46
CA HIS A 68 -5.62 -14.32 1.86
C HIS A 68 -5.19 -13.19 2.79
N ILE A 69 -5.40 -13.32 4.11
CA ILE A 69 -4.89 -12.35 5.08
C ILE A 69 -3.36 -12.27 5.04
N GLU A 70 -2.65 -13.41 4.97
CA GLU A 70 -1.19 -13.40 4.85
C GLU A 70 -0.72 -12.79 3.52
N ASN A 71 -1.37 -13.13 2.41
CA ASN A 71 -1.07 -12.53 1.10
C ASN A 71 -1.21 -10.99 1.14
N ILE A 72 -2.28 -10.47 1.76
CA ILE A 72 -2.48 -9.02 1.95
C ILE A 72 -1.33 -8.41 2.77
N ARG A 73 -0.83 -9.11 3.80
CA ARG A 73 0.27 -8.61 4.63
C ARG A 73 1.57 -8.55 3.84
N GLU A 74 1.90 -9.59 3.09
CA GLU A 74 3.11 -9.64 2.25
C GLU A 74 3.10 -8.50 1.23
N LEU A 75 2.02 -8.38 0.44
CA LEU A 75 1.85 -7.30 -0.54
C LEU A 75 1.92 -5.90 0.11
N GLY A 76 1.36 -5.74 1.31
CA GLY A 76 1.44 -4.47 2.01
C GLY A 76 2.85 -4.14 2.49
N PHE A 77 3.67 -5.12 2.88
CA PHE A 77 5.07 -4.88 3.20
C PHE A 77 5.89 -4.52 1.96
N ASP A 78 5.63 -5.16 0.81
CA ASP A 78 6.26 -4.83 -0.47
C ASP A 78 5.91 -3.41 -0.93
N ALA A 79 4.63 -3.03 -0.80
CA ALA A 79 4.17 -1.67 -1.06
C ALA A 79 4.82 -0.65 -0.10
N LEU A 80 4.92 -0.95 1.21
CA LEU A 80 5.62 -0.07 2.16
C LEU A 80 7.11 0.09 1.82
N ALA A 81 7.78 -0.96 1.37
CA ALA A 81 9.17 -0.89 0.94
C ALA A 81 9.31 0.05 -0.27
N SER A 82 8.42 -0.06 -1.26
CA SER A 82 8.38 0.82 -2.43
C SER A 82 8.15 2.29 -2.03
N LEU A 83 7.18 2.55 -1.16
CA LEU A 83 6.88 3.90 -0.65
C LEU A 83 8.06 4.49 0.14
N ASN A 84 8.78 3.66 0.91
CA ASN A 84 9.97 4.10 1.61
C ASN A 84 11.12 4.46 0.66
N MET A 85 11.30 3.72 -0.44
CA MET A 85 12.26 4.08 -1.48
C MET A 85 11.86 5.39 -2.18
N MET A 86 10.57 5.60 -2.44
CA MET A 86 10.07 6.86 -3.01
C MET A 86 10.39 8.06 -2.12
N LYS A 87 10.17 7.95 -0.81
CA LYS A 87 10.56 8.99 0.17
C LYS A 87 12.06 9.28 0.11
N GLN A 88 12.90 8.24 -0.01
CA GLN A 88 14.35 8.42 -0.10
C GLN A 88 14.76 9.16 -1.39
N LEU A 89 14.18 8.78 -2.53
CA LEU A 89 14.45 9.45 -3.82
C LEU A 89 14.02 10.92 -3.81
N ALA A 90 12.82 11.19 -3.29
CA ALA A 90 12.30 12.54 -3.14
C ALA A 90 13.21 13.37 -2.20
N SER A 91 13.56 12.82 -1.04
CA SER A 91 14.47 13.48 -0.09
C SER A 91 15.86 13.73 -0.67
N SER A 92 16.41 12.83 -1.49
CA SER A 92 17.73 13.04 -2.11
C SER A 92 17.73 14.07 -3.24
N SER A 93 16.54 14.43 -3.73
CA SER A 93 16.34 15.39 -4.81
C SER A 93 15.75 16.70 -4.30
N ASP A 94 15.70 16.89 -2.98
CA ASP A 94 15.07 18.04 -2.29
C ASP A 94 13.58 18.28 -2.67
N ASP A 95 12.89 17.26 -3.22
CA ASP A 95 11.48 17.36 -3.62
C ASP A 95 10.55 17.06 -2.42
N GLN A 96 10.25 18.11 -1.65
CA GLN A 96 9.38 18.02 -0.48
C GLN A 96 7.95 17.57 -0.83
N SER A 97 7.42 17.98 -1.99
CA SER A 97 6.06 17.63 -2.40
C SER A 97 5.92 16.13 -2.65
N SER A 98 6.87 15.55 -3.37
CA SER A 98 6.93 14.10 -3.60
C SER A 98 7.17 13.33 -2.31
N TYR A 99 8.03 13.86 -1.43
CA TYR A 99 8.28 13.27 -0.11
C TYR A 99 7.00 13.19 0.71
N ASP A 100 6.27 14.31 0.84
CA ASP A 100 5.05 14.39 1.65
C ASP A 100 3.96 13.46 1.12
N SER A 101 3.81 13.35 -0.20
CA SER A 101 2.88 12.42 -0.84
C SER A 101 3.23 10.96 -0.52
N ALA A 102 4.50 10.57 -0.69
CA ALA A 102 4.97 9.23 -0.36
C ALA A 102 4.86 8.92 1.15
N GLN A 103 5.13 9.90 2.01
CA GLN A 103 4.97 9.79 3.46
C GLN A 103 3.51 9.57 3.86
N GLN A 104 2.58 10.36 3.31
CA GLN A 104 1.16 10.22 3.60
C GLN A 104 0.65 8.83 3.18
N ALA A 105 1.03 8.36 2.00
CA ALA A 105 0.67 7.02 1.54
C ALA A 105 1.28 5.93 2.42
N PHE A 106 2.52 6.11 2.88
CA PHE A 106 3.20 5.18 3.78
C PHE A 106 2.46 5.03 5.11
N GLU A 107 2.15 6.14 5.78
CA GLU A 107 1.45 6.14 7.08
C GLU A 107 0.06 5.52 7.00
N GLU A 108 -0.68 5.85 5.93
CA GLU A 108 -1.99 5.29 5.70
C GLU A 108 -1.92 3.78 5.47
N LEU A 109 -0.97 3.29 4.67
CA LEU A 109 -0.79 1.86 4.44
C LEU A 109 -0.33 1.12 5.71
N GLU A 110 0.58 1.70 6.50
CA GLU A 110 1.02 1.14 7.78
C GLU A 110 -0.15 0.98 8.75
N SER A 111 -1.03 1.99 8.82
CA SER A 111 -2.27 1.94 9.58
C SER A 111 -3.22 0.83 9.10
N GLN A 112 -3.33 0.60 7.79
CA GLN A 112 -4.11 -0.52 7.26
C GLN A 112 -3.49 -1.87 7.61
N LEU A 113 -2.16 -2.02 7.50
CA LEU A 113 -1.47 -3.27 7.87
C LEU A 113 -1.62 -3.62 9.35
N ALA A 114 -1.65 -2.62 10.24
CA ALA A 114 -1.96 -2.84 11.65
C ALA A 114 -3.37 -3.47 11.83
N LYS A 115 -4.36 -3.03 11.05
CA LYS A 115 -5.71 -3.61 11.06
C LYS A 115 -5.73 -5.01 10.46
N VAL A 116 -4.95 -5.27 9.40
CA VAL A 116 -4.81 -6.61 8.81
C VAL A 116 -4.17 -7.57 9.82
N ARG A 117 -3.14 -7.14 10.54
CA ARG A 117 -2.53 -7.92 11.63
C ARG A 117 -3.55 -8.24 12.73
N ALA A 118 -4.32 -7.26 13.19
CA ALA A 118 -5.35 -7.50 14.19
C ALA A 118 -6.43 -8.48 13.69
N LEU A 119 -6.81 -8.41 12.40
CA LEU A 119 -7.74 -9.36 11.79
C LEU A 119 -7.17 -10.78 11.76
N ARG A 120 -5.90 -10.92 11.36
CA ARG A 120 -5.16 -12.19 11.41
C ARG A 120 -5.18 -12.80 12.80
N ASP A 121 -4.79 -12.03 13.80
CA ASP A 121 -4.69 -12.48 15.19
C ASP A 121 -6.06 -12.88 15.78
N GLN A 122 -7.17 -12.40 15.20
CA GLN A 122 -8.53 -12.80 15.60
C GLN A 122 -9.07 -14.03 14.85
N ARG A 123 -8.59 -14.30 13.63
CA ARG A 123 -9.16 -15.29 12.71
C ARG A 123 -8.32 -16.54 12.59
N CYS A 124 -7.01 -16.40 12.71
CA CYS A 124 -6.01 -17.39 12.34
C CYS A 124 -5.22 -17.91 13.55
N SER A 125 -5.58 -17.47 14.75
CA SER A 125 -5.06 -17.92 16.04
C SER A 125 -5.78 -19.16 16.54
#